data_AF-A0A2H0FCI8-F1
#
_entry.id   AF-A0A2H0FCI8-F1
#
_cell.length_a   1.000
_cell.length_b   1.000
_cell.length_c   1.000
_cell.angle_alpha   90.00
_cell.angle_beta   90.00
_cell.angle_gamma   90.00
#
_symmetry.space_group_name_H-M   'P 1'
#
loop_
_entity.id
_entity.type
_entity.pdbx_description
1 polymer ?
#
loop_
_entity_poly.entity_id
_entity_poly.type
_entity_poly.pdbx_seq_one_letter_code
_entity_poly.pdbx_strand_id
1 'polypeptide(L)' 'NAKTMKYEDLVQAGIVDPTKVVRAALENAASSASMFLTTEVVVAEKPEEKKEKGGMPSMGEEY' A
#
# COMPACT_ATOMS: atom_id res chain seq x y z
N ASN A 1 13.62 1.53 24.27
CA ASN A 1 12.68 2.65 23.97
C ASN A 1 13.04 3.28 22.65
N ALA A 2 12.16 3.18 21.65
CA ALA A 2 12.44 3.63 20.29
C ALA A 2 12.61 5.15 20.15
N LYS A 3 12.01 5.96 21.04
CA LYS A 3 12.12 7.43 21.00
C LYS A 3 13.49 7.91 21.49
N THR A 4 14.06 7.23 22.48
CA THR A 4 15.29 7.65 23.18
C THR A 4 16.50 6.78 22.85
N MET A 5 16.30 5.66 22.13
CA MET A 5 17.32 4.68 21.76
C MET A 5 18.05 4.05 22.94
N LYS A 6 17.41 4.01 24.12
CA LYS A 6 17.94 3.37 25.33
C LYS A 6 17.34 1.99 25.53
N TYR A 7 18.14 1.06 26.02
CA TYR A 7 17.69 -0.24 26.49
C TYR A 7 17.15 -0.09 27.91
N GLU A 8 15.88 -0.41 28.10
CA GLU A 8 15.16 -0.32 29.37
C GLU A 8 13.95 -1.27 29.35
N ASP A 9 13.38 -1.55 30.53
CA ASP A 9 12.11 -2.29 30.62
C ASP A 9 10.98 -1.43 30.09
N LEU A 10 10.36 -1.86 28.99
CA LEU A 10 9.34 -1.09 28.30
C LEU A 10 7.99 -1.10 29.03
N VAL A 11 7.70 -2.14 29.81
CA VAL A 11 6.46 -2.23 30.60
C VAL A 11 6.52 -1.24 31.76
N GLN A 12 7.66 -1.20 32.46
CA GLN A 12 7.91 -0.21 33.53
C GLN A 12 7.94 1.22 32.98
N ALA A 13 8.44 1.42 31.75
CA ALA A 13 8.40 2.70 31.06
C ALA A 13 6.99 3.09 30.53
N GLY A 14 5.98 2.23 30.71
CA GLY A 14 4.59 2.47 30.27
C GLY A 14 4.37 2.36 28.76
N ILE A 15 5.31 1.76 28.03
CA ILE A 15 5.24 1.55 26.58
C ILE A 15 4.69 0.14 26.34
N VAL A 16 3.36 0.05 26.20
CA VAL A 16 2.64 -1.22 26.07
C VAL A 16 1.73 -1.16 24.84
N ASP A 17 1.87 -2.15 23.96
CA ASP A 17 0.98 -2.32 22.81
C ASP A 17 -0.15 -3.31 23.14
N PRO A 18 -1.40 -3.02 22.75
CA PRO A 18 -2.50 -3.95 22.97
C PRO A 18 -2.28 -5.28 22.23
N THR A 19 -2.61 -6.40 22.88
CA THR A 19 -2.44 -7.74 22.31
C THR A 19 -3.07 -7.90 20.93
N LYS A 20 -4.27 -7.33 20.73
CA LYS A 20 -4.99 -7.38 19.44
C LYS A 20 -4.21 -6.67 18.33
N VAL A 21 -3.51 -5.57 18.63
CA VAL A 21 -2.78 -4.78 17.63
C VAL A 21 -1.60 -5.57 17.10
N VAL A 22 -0.75 -6.09 18.00
CA VAL A 22 0.45 -6.86 17.60
C VAL A 22 0.04 -8.14 16.85
N ARG A 23 -0.97 -8.85 17.34
CA ARG A 23 -1.48 -10.06 16.69
C ARG A 23 -2.01 -9.79 15.28
N ALA A 24 -2.92 -8.82 15.15
CA ALA A 24 -3.54 -8.52 13.86
C ALA A 24 -2.50 -8.00 12.85
N ALA A 25 -1.53 -7.19 13.30
CA ALA A 25 -0.45 -6.72 12.43
C ALA A 25 0.37 -7.89 11.86
N LEU A 26 0.73 -8.87 12.69
CA LEU A 26 1.46 -10.05 12.26
C LEU A 26 0.63 -10.93 11.32
N GLU A 27 -0.63 -11.22 11.67
CA GLU A 27 -1.53 -12.04 10.86
C GLU A 27 -1.76 -11.42 9.47
N ASN A 28 -1.98 -10.10 9.40
CA ASN A 28 -2.17 -9.39 8.13
C ASN A 28 -0.90 -9.36 7.27
N ALA A 29 0.27 -9.17 7.90
CA ALA A 29 1.56 -9.22 7.21
C ALA A 29 1.84 -10.62 6.64
N ALA A 30 1.62 -11.66 7.44
CA ALA A 30 1.78 -13.04 7.00
C ALA A 30 0.81 -13.40 5.87
N SER A 31 -0.46 -12.96 5.96
CA SER A 31 -1.47 -13.15 4.91
C SER A 31 -1.08 -12.47 3.59
N SER A 32 -0.59 -11.22 3.65
CA SER A 32 -0.12 -10.52 2.46
C SER A 32 1.08 -11.23 1.84
N ALA A 33 2.06 -11.61 2.67
CA ALA A 33 3.26 -12.31 2.21
C ALA A 33 2.94 -13.67 1.59
N SER A 34 2.02 -14.45 2.19
CA SER A 34 1.63 -15.75 1.65
C SER A 34 0.94 -15.63 0.29
N MET A 35 0.07 -14.60 0.11
CA MET A 35 -0.54 -14.31 -1.18
C MET A 35 0.53 -14.04 -2.24
N PHE A 36 1.52 -13.19 -1.96
CA PHE A 36 2.60 -12.91 -2.91
C PHE A 36 3.46 -14.14 -3.21
N LEU A 37 3.85 -14.91 -2.19
CA LEU A 37 4.72 -16.07 -2.37
C LEU A 37 4.08 -17.20 -3.17
N THR A 38 2.75 -17.32 -3.14
CA THR A 38 2.01 -18.37 -3.86
C THR A 38 1.45 -17.89 -5.19
N THR A 39 1.61 -16.61 -5.52
CA THR A 39 1.18 -16.05 -6.81
C THR A 39 2.33 -16.15 -7.83
N GLU A 40 2.21 -17.12 -8.74
CA GLU A 40 3.23 -17.38 -9.77
C GLU A 40 3.30 -16.29 -10.85
N VAL A 41 2.17 -15.66 -11.18
CA VAL A 41 2.08 -14.66 -12.27
C VAL A 41 1.15 -13.52 -11.88
N VAL A 42 1.60 -12.29 -12.12
CA VAL A 42 0.77 -11.07 -12.06
C VAL A 42 0.78 -10.43 -13.44
N VAL A 43 -0.40 -10.24 -14.02
CA VAL A 43 -0.57 -9.53 -15.30
C VAL A 43 -1.08 -8.13 -15.02
N ALA A 44 -0.41 -7.12 -15.59
CA ALA A 44 -0.82 -5.73 -15.49
C ALA A 44 -0.95 -5.11 -16.89
N GLU A 45 -1.94 -4.25 -17.07
CA GLU A 45 -2.11 -3.47 -18.30
C GLU A 45 -1.15 -2.29 -18.31
N LYS A 46 -0.63 -1.95 -19.49
CA LYS A 46 0.19 -0.74 -19.64
C LYS A 46 -0.70 0.48 -19.40
N PRO A 47 -0.25 1.49 -18.62
CA PRO A 47 -0.98 2.74 -18.49
C PRO A 47 -1.24 3.35 -19.87
N GLU A 48 -2.50 3.67 -20.17
CA GLU A 48 -2.84 4.40 -21.39
C GLU A 48 -2.26 5.82 -21.32
N GLU A 49 -1.57 6.25 -22.37
CA GLU A 49 -1.31 7.68 -22.56
C GLU A 49 -2.67 8.36 -22.74
N LYS A 50 -3.10 9.13 -21.73
CA LYS A 50 -4.22 10.05 -21.90
C LYS A 50 -3.84 11.00 -23.02
N LYS A 51 -4.41 10.82 -24.22
CA LYS A 51 -4.40 11.85 -25.26
C LYS A 51 -4.86 13.13 -24.59
N GLU A 52 -3.98 14.14 -24.54
CA GLU A 52 -4.34 15.46 -24.09
C GLU A 52 -5.60 15.87 -24.85
N LYS A 53 -6.70 16.08 -24.11
CA LYS A 53 -7.90 16.71 -24.66
C LYS A 53 -7.56 18.17 -24.91
N GLY A 54 -6.87 18.43 -26.02
CA GLY A 54 -6.38 19.75 -26.43
C GLY A 54 -6.85 20.09 -27.84
N GLY A 55 -7.99 20.77 -27.92
CA GLY A 55 -8.30 21.78 -28.94
C GLY A 55 -8.44 21.36 -30.42
N MET A 56 -9.69 21.26 -30.90
CA MET A 56 -10.07 21.94 -32.14
C MET A 56 -11.59 22.22 -32.15
N PRO A 57 -12.03 23.49 -32.21
CA PRO A 57 -13.42 23.82 -32.47
C PRO A 57 -13.72 23.83 -33.98
N SER A 58 -14.89 23.29 -34.33
CA SER A 58 -15.71 23.54 -35.54
C SER A 58 -15.07 23.42 -36.93
N MET A 59 -15.51 22.41 -37.71
CA MET A 59 -15.93 22.65 -39.09
C MET A 59 -16.89 21.53 -39.53
N GLY A 60 -18.16 21.90 -39.76
CA GLY A 60 -19.07 21.06 -40.53
C GLY A 60 -18.79 21.18 -42.02
N GLU A 61 -19.10 20.12 -42.77
CA GLU A 61 -19.50 20.07 -44.19
C GLU A 61 -19.73 18.57 -44.47
N GLU A 62 -21.00 18.18 -44.62
CA GLU A 62 -21.53 17.66 -45.89
C GLU A 62 -20.69 16.51 -46.49
N TYR A 63 -21.15 15.27 -46.29
CA TYR A 63 -21.80 14.41 -47.31
C TYR A 63 -22.46 13.21 -46.60
#